data_AF-A0A935FUW3-F1
#
_entry.id   AF-A0A935FUW3-F1
#
_cell.length_a   1.000
_cell.length_b   1.000
_cell.length_c   1.000
_cell.angle_alpha   90.00
_cell.angle_beta   90.00
_cell.angle_gamma   90.00
#
_symmetry.space_group_name_H-M   'P 1'
#
loop_
_entity.id
_entity.type
_entity.pdbx_description
1 polymer ?
#
loop_
_entity_poly.entity_id
_entity_poly.type
_entity_poly.pdbx_seq_one_letter_code
_entity_poly.pdbx_strand_id
1 'polypeptide(L)'
;MNRRRAYEILWNTLAEKYAWPGGYPLYGIVADGEALCSTCGGMPEVRDADEDDPSDAQWRLIAVEVNWEDADLFCAHCNGRIESAYAED
;
A
#
# COMPACT_ATOMS: atom_id res chain seq x y z
N MET A 1 -17.02 14.38 -1.51
CA MET A 1 -15.63 14.33 -1.00
C MET A 1 -14.71 14.54 -2.20
N ASN A 2 -13.73 15.45 -2.15
CA ASN A 2 -12.75 15.57 -3.24
C ASN A 2 -11.93 14.27 -3.29
N ARG A 3 -11.84 13.60 -4.45
CA ARG A 3 -11.19 12.29 -4.62
C ARG A 3 -9.77 12.28 -4.06
N ARG A 4 -9.04 13.39 -4.21
CA ARG A 4 -7.69 13.60 -3.66
C ARG A 4 -7.60 13.34 -2.15
N ARG A 5 -8.59 13.82 -1.36
CA ARG A 5 -8.59 13.62 0.11
C ARG A 5 -8.76 12.17 0.52
N ALA A 6 -9.41 11.33 -0.29
CA ALA A 6 -9.61 9.92 0.04
C ALA A 6 -8.28 9.15 -0.10
N TYR A 7 -7.55 9.38 -1.18
CA TYR A 7 -6.28 8.70 -1.46
C TYR A 7 -5.13 9.22 -0.59
N GLU A 8 -5.13 10.52 -0.23
CA GLU A 8 -4.18 11.08 0.72
C GLU A 8 -4.24 10.38 2.10
N ILE A 9 -5.41 9.94 2.56
CA ILE A 9 -5.54 9.20 3.83
C ILE A 9 -4.87 7.83 3.73
N LEU A 10 -5.07 7.11 2.62
CA LEU A 10 -4.44 5.81 2.40
C LEU A 10 -2.92 5.94 2.35
N TRP A 11 -2.42 6.90 1.58
CA TRP A 11 -0.98 7.14 1.45
C TRP A 11 -0.33 7.49 2.78
N ASN A 12 -0.94 8.41 3.56
CA ASN A 12 -0.45 8.76 4.90
C ASN A 12 -0.49 7.56 5.85
N THR A 13 -1.53 6.72 5.76
CA THR A 13 -1.66 5.52 6.61
C THR A 13 -0.57 4.51 6.28
N LEU A 14 -0.32 4.27 4.99
CA LEU A 14 0.72 3.35 4.54
C LEU A 14 2.14 3.84 4.92
N ALA A 15 2.35 5.16 4.95
CA ALA A 15 3.63 5.76 5.36
C ALA A 15 4.00 5.47 6.82
N GLU A 16 3.03 5.21 7.70
CA GLU A 16 3.28 4.83 9.10
C GLU A 16 3.88 3.41 9.23
N LYS A 17 3.83 2.60 8.16
CA LYS A 17 4.29 1.19 8.07
C LYS A 17 3.57 0.21 9.00
N TYR A 18 3.08 0.66 10.15
CA TYR A 18 2.44 -0.16 11.16
C TYR A 18 1.09 0.46 11.59
N ALA A 19 0.09 -0.39 11.80
CA ALA A 19 -1.24 0.02 12.21
C ALA A 19 -1.25 0.59 13.65
N TRP A 20 -2.04 1.64 13.88
CA TRP A 20 -2.33 2.15 15.21
C TRP A 20 -3.82 2.02 15.56
N PRO A 21 -4.17 1.45 16.73
CA PRO A 21 -3.31 0.73 17.68
C PRO A 21 -2.94 -0.68 17.19
N GLY A 22 -1.91 -1.28 17.78
CA GLY A 22 -1.57 -2.70 17.58
C GLY A 22 -0.20 -2.97 16.96
N GLY A 23 0.33 -2.04 16.17
CA GLY A 23 1.67 -2.15 15.58
C GLY A 23 1.80 -3.20 14.47
N TYR A 24 0.69 -3.58 13.83
CA TYR A 24 0.68 -4.62 12.81
C TYR A 24 1.22 -4.13 11.46
N PRO A 25 2.00 -4.94 10.72
CA PRO A 25 2.60 -4.52 9.45
C PRO A 25 1.55 -4.21 8.40
N LEU A 26 1.70 -3.06 7.76
CA LEU A 26 0.81 -2.58 6.70
C LEU A 26 1.39 -2.80 5.31
N TYR A 27 0.50 -3.07 4.35
CA TYR A 27 0.80 -3.05 2.93
C TYR A 27 -0.31 -2.32 2.16
N GLY A 28 0.05 -1.82 0.98
CA GLY A 28 -0.86 -1.14 0.08
C GLY A 28 -1.37 -2.05 -1.03
N ILE A 29 -2.61 -1.84 -1.45
CA ILE A 29 -3.18 -2.49 -2.65
C ILE A 29 -3.44 -1.40 -3.69
N VAL A 30 -2.88 -1.58 -4.89
CA VAL A 30 -3.05 -0.67 -6.02
C VAL A 30 -4.21 -1.11 -6.92
N ALA A 31 -4.63 -0.24 -7.86
CA ALA A 31 -5.88 -0.41 -8.60
C ALA A 31 -5.90 -1.60 -9.57
N ASP A 32 -4.72 -2.11 -9.96
CA ASP A 32 -4.58 -3.36 -10.72
C ASP A 32 -4.70 -4.63 -9.85
N GLY A 33 -4.77 -4.48 -8.52
CA GLY A 33 -4.89 -5.57 -7.55
C GLY A 33 -3.57 -6.02 -6.93
N GLU A 34 -2.44 -5.42 -7.33
CA GLU A 34 -1.12 -5.80 -6.83
C GLU A 34 -0.81 -5.21 -5.45
N ALA A 35 0.10 -5.87 -4.72
CA ALA A 35 0.53 -5.47 -3.38
C ALA A 35 1.83 -4.65 -3.41
N LEU A 36 1.89 -3.58 -2.63
CA LEU A 36 3.09 -2.76 -2.42
C LEU A 36 3.47 -2.70 -0.94
N CYS A 37 4.77 -2.83 -0.65
CA CYS A 37 5.27 -2.56 0.70
C CYS A 37 5.18 -1.06 1.04
N SER A 38 5.24 -0.72 2.32
CA SER A 38 5.13 0.67 2.80
C SER A 38 6.10 1.65 2.12
N THR A 39 7.32 1.19 1.80
CA THR A 39 8.33 2.01 1.13
C THR A 39 7.95 2.31 -0.32
N CYS A 40 7.51 1.31 -1.08
CA CYS A 40 7.16 1.49 -2.49
C CYS A 40 5.81 2.20 -2.65
N GLY A 41 4.81 1.86 -1.83
CA GLY A 41 3.52 2.55 -1.84
C GLY A 41 3.57 3.98 -1.29
N GLY A 42 4.62 4.32 -0.52
CA GLY A 42 4.89 5.67 -0.03
C GLY A 42 5.60 6.59 -1.05
N MET A 43 5.86 6.12 -2.27
CA MET A 43 6.50 6.94 -3.30
C MET A 43 5.56 8.05 -3.82
N PRO A 44 6.08 9.24 -4.19
CA PRO A 44 5.29 10.32 -4.79
C PRO A 44 4.52 9.87 -6.04
N GLU A 45 5.12 9.00 -6.86
CA GLU A 45 4.53 8.45 -8.08
C GLU A 45 3.25 7.66 -7.79
N VAL A 46 3.19 6.91 -6.68
CA VAL A 46 1.98 6.19 -6.23
C VAL A 46 0.91 7.16 -5.73
N ARG A 47 1.33 8.23 -5.05
CA ARG A 47 0.42 9.28 -4.55
C ARG A 47 -0.25 10.04 -5.69
N ASP A 48 0.53 10.35 -6.72
CA ASP A 48 0.15 11.25 -7.81
C ASP A 48 -0.38 10.49 -9.05
N ALA A 49 -0.43 9.15 -9.01
CA ALA A 49 -0.87 8.27 -10.10
C ALA A 49 -2.27 8.58 -10.68
N ASP A 50 -3.18 9.21 -9.92
CA ASP A 50 -4.49 9.66 -10.42
C ASP A 50 -4.43 11.00 -11.18
N GLU A 51 -3.51 11.89 -10.77
CA GLU A 51 -3.43 13.25 -11.28
C GLU A 51 -2.61 13.32 -12.57
N ASP A 52 -1.57 12.48 -12.68
CA ASP A 52 -0.64 12.47 -13.81
C ASP A 52 -1.23 11.80 -15.06
N ASP A 53 -1.94 10.67 -14.91
CA ASP A 53 -2.65 10.01 -16.00
C ASP A 53 -3.95 9.33 -15.51
N PRO A 54 -5.10 10.03 -15.57
CA PRO A 54 -6.38 9.47 -15.16
C PRO A 54 -6.81 8.24 -15.97
N SER A 55 -6.24 8.04 -17.16
CA SER A 55 -6.52 6.89 -18.02
C SER A 55 -5.67 5.66 -17.67
N ASP A 56 -4.57 5.85 -16.94
CA ASP A 56 -3.66 4.80 -16.47
C ASP A 56 -3.34 4.92 -14.98
N ALA A 57 -4.40 4.99 -14.18
CA ALA A 57 -4.28 5.11 -12.73
C ALA A 57 -4.11 3.75 -12.02
N GLN A 58 -3.45 2.78 -12.67
CA GLN A 58 -3.26 1.43 -12.10
C GLN A 58 -2.42 1.47 -10.82
N TRP A 59 -1.45 2.39 -10.74
CA TRP A 59 -0.60 2.61 -9.56
C TRP A 59 -1.31 3.31 -8.41
N ARG A 60 -2.58 3.69 -8.56
CA ARG A 60 -3.33 4.39 -7.52
C ARG A 60 -3.59 3.43 -6.35
N LEU A 61 -3.19 3.85 -5.15
CA LEU A 61 -3.50 3.13 -3.91
C LEU A 61 -5.02 3.13 -3.65
N ILE A 62 -5.65 1.96 -3.59
CA ILE A 62 -7.09 1.79 -3.36
C ILE A 62 -7.43 1.24 -1.97
N ALA A 63 -6.48 0.58 -1.31
CA ALA A 63 -6.63 0.09 0.05
C ALA A 63 -5.28 0.00 0.78
N VAL A 64 -5.34 -0.04 2.10
CA VAL A 64 -4.21 -0.34 3.00
C VAL A 64 -4.69 -1.38 3.98
N GLU A 65 -3.98 -2.49 4.07
CA GLU A 65 -4.37 -3.65 4.86
C GLU A 65 -3.21 -4.17 5.70
N VAL A 66 -3.54 -5.04 6.66
CA VAL A 66 -2.56 -5.79 7.45
C VAL A 66 -2.33 -7.14 6.78
N ASN A 67 -1.07 -7.50 6.56
CA ASN A 67 -0.74 -8.88 6.21
C ASN A 67 -0.79 -9.73 7.48
N TRP A 68 -1.86 -10.49 7.68
CA TRP A 68 -2.04 -11.27 8.90
C TRP A 68 -1.17 -12.53 8.92
N GLU A 69 -1.20 -13.35 7.88
CA GLU A 69 -0.66 -14.73 7.89
C GLU A 69 0.02 -15.14 6.57
N ASP A 70 0.13 -14.23 5.59
CA ASP A 70 0.68 -14.58 4.28
C ASP A 70 2.20 -14.42 4.28
N ALA A 71 2.91 -15.55 4.42
CA ALA A 71 4.37 -15.59 4.35
C ALA A 71 4.91 -15.38 2.92
N ASP A 72 4.08 -15.56 1.90
CA ASP A 72 4.44 -15.52 0.48
C ASP A 72 3.93 -14.24 -0.21
N LEU A 73 3.56 -13.21 0.56
CA LEU A 73 3.20 -11.92 0.02
C LEU A 73 4.46 -11.08 -0.29
N PHE A 74 4.63 -10.72 -1.56
CA PHE A 74 5.76 -9.92 -2.02
C PHE A 74 5.29 -8.60 -2.64
N CYS A 75 6.10 -7.56 -2.48
CA CYS A 75 5.88 -6.27 -3.14
C CYS A 75 6.07 -6.42 -4.65
N ALA A 76 5.07 -6.07 -5.44
CA ALA A 76 5.12 -6.18 -6.90
C ALA A 76 6.20 -5.28 -7.55
N HIS A 77 6.63 -4.20 -6.86
CA HIS A 77 7.65 -3.30 -7.38
C HIS A 77 9.09 -3.73 -7.06
N CYS A 78 9.39 -4.03 -5.79
CA CYS A 78 10.76 -4.33 -5.35
C CYS A 78 11.02 -5.82 -5.11
N ASN A 79 9.99 -6.66 -5.22
CA ASN A 79 10.01 -8.09 -4.92
C ASN A 79 10.46 -8.43 -3.49
N GLY A 80 10.46 -7.46 -2.57
CA GLY A 80 10.72 -7.68 -1.16
C GLY A 80 9.51 -8.32 -0.49
N ARG A 81 9.76 -9.30 0.40
CA ARG A 81 8.70 -9.91 1.21
C ARG A 81 8.04 -8.85 2.10
N ILE A 82 6.72 -8.86 2.11
CA ILE A 82 5.90 -8.00 2.98
C ILE A 82 5.74 -8.74 4.31
N GLU A 83 6.13 -8.07 5.40
CA GLU A 83 6.07 -8.62 6.76
C GLU A 83 4.64 -9.06 7.11
N SER A 84 4.49 -10.28 7.60
CA SER A 84 3.23 -10.82 8.13
C SER A 84 3.18 -10.71 9.65
N ALA A 85 2.01 -10.45 10.23
CA ALA A 85 1.84 -10.37 11.67
C ALA A 85 2.04 -11.71 12.39
N TYR A 86 1.62 -12.82 11.77
CA TYR A 86 1.52 -14.14 12.40
C TYR A 86 2.05 -15.30 11.55
N ALA A 87 2.57 -15.06 10.35
CA ALA A 87 3.26 -16.13 9.61
C ALA A 87 4.69 -16.30 10.14
N GLU A 88 5.08 -17.55 10.38
CA GLU A 88 6.47 -17.92 10.72
C GLU A 88 7.32 -17.99 9.44
N ASP A 89 8.64 -17.73 9.56
CA ASP A 89 9.62 -17.82 8.47
C ASP A 89 9.90 -19.27 8.02
#